data_AF-A0A8C6UBR2-F1
#
_entry.id   AF-A0A8C6UBR2-F1
#
_cell.length_a   1.000
_cell.length_b   1.000
_cell.length_c   1.000
_cell.angle_alpha   90.00
_cell.angle_beta   90.00
_cell.angle_gamma   90.00
#
_symmetry.space_group_name_H-M   'P 1'
#
loop_
_entity.id
_entity.type
_entity.pdbx_description
1 polymer ?
#
loop_
_entity_poly.entity_id
_entity_poly.type
_entity_poly.pdbx_seq_one_letter_code
_entity_poly.pdbx_strand_id
1 'polypeptide(L)'
;VHVHCRRALRSATILFSSLSRVSPRLLCTATQQKNGDEEADRPEQSAAEKALQEEKSKLDKQLKDMTEKYKRALADTENLRTRSQKMIEDAKLYGIQGFSKDLLEVADILEKATESVPKEEVTSQNPHLKNLYDGLVMTEVQIQKVFTKHGLVKLNPDGLKFDPYCI
;
A
#
# COMPACT_ATOMS: atom_id res chain seq x y z
N VAL A 1 5.86 -12.63 32.65
CA VAL A 1 5.91 -11.16 32.73
C VAL A 1 4.92 -10.61 31.71
N HIS A 2 3.70 -10.31 32.14
CA HIS A 2 2.59 -9.90 31.27
C HIS A 2 2.52 -8.37 31.21
N VAL A 3 2.69 -7.80 30.01
CA VAL A 3 2.61 -6.35 29.77
C VAL A 3 1.20 -6.02 29.27
N HIS A 4 0.36 -5.45 30.14
CA HIS A 4 -0.90 -4.84 29.73
C HIS A 4 -0.68 -3.37 29.38
N CYS A 5 -0.75 -3.04 28.09
CA CYS A 5 -0.81 -1.66 27.61
C CYS A 5 -2.28 -1.21 27.53
N ARG A 6 -2.77 -0.46 28.54
CA ARG A 6 -4.05 0.26 28.45
C ARG A 6 -3.77 1.70 28.01
N ARG A 7 -4.06 2.03 26.75
CA ARG A 7 -4.00 3.42 26.26
C ARG A 7 -5.41 4.01 26.31
N ALA A 8 -5.62 4.92 27.26
CA ALA A 8 -6.86 5.65 27.44
C ALA A 8 -7.06 6.66 26.30
N LEU A 9 -8.24 6.61 25.69
CA LEU A 9 -8.74 7.56 24.69
C LEU A 9 -9.27 8.79 25.44
N ARG A 10 -8.67 9.98 25.22
CA ARG A 10 -9.24 11.26 25.70
C ARG A 10 -9.86 12.01 24.52
N SER A 11 -11.18 12.11 24.58
CA SER A 11 -12.05 12.93 23.73
C SER A 11 -11.69 14.41 23.86
N ALA A 12 -11.38 15.06 22.74
CA ALA A 12 -11.20 16.50 22.67
C ALA A 12 -12.36 17.10 21.86
N THR A 13 -13.32 17.70 22.58
CA THR A 13 -14.45 18.43 22.01
C THR A 13 -14.04 19.89 21.85
N ILE A 14 -13.80 20.33 20.62
CA ILE A 14 -13.71 21.75 20.25
C ILE A 14 -14.37 21.89 18.88
N LEU A 15 -15.46 22.65 18.80
CA LEU A 15 -16.00 23.34 17.62
C LEU A 15 -17.17 24.20 18.14
N PHE A 16 -16.89 25.43 18.57
CA PHE A 16 -16.99 26.68 17.78
C PHE A 16 -18.30 26.86 17.00
N SER A 17 -18.94 27.97 17.36
CA SER A 17 -20.17 28.57 16.89
C SER A 17 -20.18 28.92 15.39
N SER A 18 -21.35 28.84 14.76
CA SER A 18 -22.11 30.02 14.32
C SER A 18 -23.17 29.67 13.25
N LEU A 19 -24.36 30.23 13.48
CA LEU A 19 -25.53 30.40 12.63
C LEU A 19 -25.42 29.99 11.14
N SER A 20 -26.11 28.92 10.76
CA SER A 20 -26.60 28.76 9.39
C SER A 20 -28.04 29.28 9.31
N ARG A 21 -28.20 30.48 8.75
CA ARG A 21 -29.50 31.09 8.45
C ARG A 21 -29.90 30.60 7.05
N VAL A 22 -30.76 29.59 7.00
CA VAL A 22 -31.33 29.07 5.74
C VAL A 22 -32.37 30.07 5.24
N SER A 23 -32.11 30.70 4.09
CA SER A 23 -33.11 31.51 3.37
C SER A 23 -33.95 30.63 2.45
N PRO A 24 -35.29 30.72 2.47
CA PRO A 24 -36.14 30.00 1.53
C PRO A 24 -36.19 30.73 0.17
N ARG A 25 -35.89 30.01 -0.92
CA ARG A 25 -36.18 30.44 -2.29
C ARG A 25 -37.70 30.34 -2.52
N LEU A 26 -38.37 31.47 -2.71
CA LEU A 26 -39.72 31.51 -3.28
C LEU A 26 -39.67 31.08 -4.76
N LEU A 27 -40.47 30.08 -5.10
CA LEU A 27 -40.88 29.75 -6.46
C LEU A 27 -42.03 30.69 -6.86
N CYS A 28 -41.81 31.56 -7.85
CA CYS A 28 -42.90 32.25 -8.56
C CYS A 28 -43.16 31.54 -9.89
N THR A 29 -44.39 31.06 -10.05
CA THR A 29 -44.95 30.44 -11.26
C THR A 29 -45.28 31.48 -12.32
N ALA A 30 -45.13 31.05 -13.57
CA ALA A 30 -45.26 31.80 -14.81
C ALA A 30 -46.66 32.40 -15.08
N THR A 31 -46.66 33.61 -15.65
CA THR A 31 -47.66 34.07 -16.61
C THR A 31 -46.96 34.76 -17.78
N GLN A 32 -47.11 34.18 -18.97
CA GLN A 32 -46.68 34.77 -20.25
C GLN A 32 -47.65 35.87 -20.66
N GLN A 33 -47.12 37.07 -20.94
CA GLN A 33 -47.73 38.03 -21.85
C GLN A 33 -46.66 38.54 -22.81
N LYS A 34 -46.98 38.38 -24.10
CA LYS A 34 -46.18 38.69 -25.27
C LYS A 34 -46.63 40.05 -25.79
N ASN A 35 -45.70 40.99 -25.99
CA ASN A 35 -45.63 41.92 -27.12
C ASN A 35 -44.59 43.03 -26.87
N GLY A 36 -43.92 43.44 -27.95
CA GLY A 36 -43.31 44.76 -28.09
C GLY A 36 -41.80 44.75 -28.21
N ASP A 37 -41.30 44.87 -29.45
CA ASP A 37 -39.93 45.24 -29.77
C ASP A 37 -39.58 46.59 -29.12
N GLU A 38 -38.48 46.66 -28.37
CA GLU A 38 -37.66 47.87 -28.24
C GLU A 38 -36.17 47.50 -28.21
N GLU A 39 -35.46 48.08 -29.17
CA GLU A 39 -34.03 48.09 -29.32
C GLU A 39 -33.36 48.85 -28.15
N ALA A 40 -32.19 48.34 -27.75
CA ALA A 40 -31.13 49.08 -27.08
C ALA A 40 -31.47 49.82 -25.77
N ASP A 41 -31.35 49.11 -24.65
CA ASP A 41 -30.77 49.72 -23.45
C ASP A 41 -29.74 48.78 -22.82
N ARG A 42 -28.47 49.13 -23.04
CA ARG A 42 -27.34 48.46 -22.40
C ARG A 42 -27.12 49.29 -21.13
N PRO A 43 -27.45 48.79 -19.93
CA PRO A 43 -27.20 49.58 -18.73
C PRO A 43 -25.69 49.82 -18.68
N GLU A 44 -25.28 51.07 -18.81
CA GLU A 44 -23.91 51.48 -18.60
C GLU A 44 -23.57 51.15 -17.15
N GLN A 45 -22.99 49.98 -16.92
CA GLN A 45 -22.48 49.59 -15.62
C GLN A 45 -21.61 50.72 -15.09
N SER A 46 -21.98 51.23 -13.93
CA SER A 46 -21.24 52.28 -13.24
C SER A 46 -19.77 51.83 -13.09
N ALA A 47 -18.82 52.77 -13.15
CA ALA A 47 -17.40 52.45 -13.03
C ALA A 47 -17.08 51.63 -11.75
N ALA A 48 -17.88 51.80 -10.69
CA ALA A 48 -17.78 51.01 -9.47
C ALA A 48 -18.25 49.56 -9.63
N GLU A 49 -19.29 49.31 -10.43
CA GLU A 49 -19.79 47.95 -10.71
C GLU A 49 -18.81 47.16 -11.58
N LYS A 50 -18.14 47.82 -12.54
CA LYS A 50 -17.08 47.20 -13.34
C LYS A 50 -15.86 46.83 -12.49
N ALA A 51 -15.43 47.73 -11.59
CA ALA A 51 -14.33 47.46 -10.67
C ALA A 51 -14.62 46.27 -9.73
N LEU A 52 -15.83 46.20 -9.17
CA LEU A 52 -16.27 45.08 -8.34
C LEU A 52 -16.35 43.76 -9.13
N GLN A 53 -16.79 43.80 -10.38
CA GLN A 53 -16.85 42.63 -11.25
C GLN A 53 -15.46 42.12 -11.63
N GLU A 54 -14.50 43.01 -11.85
CA GLU A 54 -13.10 42.65 -12.09
C GLU A 54 -12.46 42.00 -10.86
N GLU A 55 -12.67 42.58 -9.67
CA GLU A 55 -12.21 42.04 -8.40
C GLU A 55 -12.79 40.64 -8.16
N LYS A 56 -14.11 40.48 -8.34
CA LYS A 56 -14.77 39.17 -8.26
C LYS A 56 -14.16 38.16 -9.23
N SER A 57 -13.88 38.55 -10.48
CA SER A 57 -13.24 37.65 -11.44
C SER A 57 -11.81 37.26 -11.02
N LYS A 58 -11.06 38.18 -10.40
CA LYS A 58 -9.71 37.92 -9.89
C LYS A 58 -9.77 36.92 -8.73
N LEU A 59 -10.69 37.11 -7.77
CA LEU A 59 -10.91 36.17 -6.68
C LEU A 59 -11.37 34.80 -7.20
N ASP A 60 -12.29 34.74 -8.17
CA ASP A 60 -12.75 33.48 -8.75
C ASP A 60 -11.62 32.72 -9.46
N LYS A 61 -10.72 33.44 -10.15
CA LYS A 61 -9.51 32.84 -10.74
C LYS A 61 -8.57 32.30 -9.65
N GLN A 62 -8.29 33.09 -8.62
CA GLN A 62 -7.45 32.65 -7.50
C GLN A 62 -8.05 31.44 -6.78
N LEU A 63 -9.35 31.40 -6.56
CA LEU A 63 -10.04 30.26 -5.96
C LEU A 63 -9.92 29.02 -6.84
N LYS A 64 -10.09 29.15 -8.16
CA LYS A 64 -9.91 28.03 -9.10
C LYS A 64 -8.47 27.52 -9.07
N ASP A 65 -7.49 28.41 -9.16
CA ASP A 65 -6.07 28.06 -9.15
C ASP A 65 -5.67 27.35 -7.84
N MET A 66 -6.13 27.86 -6.69
CA MET A 66 -5.85 27.26 -5.39
C MET A 66 -6.56 25.91 -5.23
N THR A 67 -7.80 25.78 -5.71
CA THR A 67 -8.54 24.53 -5.68
C THR A 67 -7.87 23.47 -6.55
N GLU A 68 -7.36 23.84 -7.73
CA GLU A 68 -6.63 22.93 -8.61
C GLU A 68 -5.32 22.47 -7.97
N LYS A 69 -4.53 23.40 -7.42
CA LYS A 69 -3.30 23.08 -6.68
C LYS A 69 -3.57 22.16 -5.50
N TYR A 70 -4.64 22.43 -4.74
CA TYR A 70 -5.04 21.60 -3.61
C TYR A 70 -5.42 20.19 -4.04
N LYS A 71 -6.25 20.05 -5.08
CA LYS A 71 -6.63 18.73 -5.64
C LYS A 71 -5.41 17.96 -6.15
N ARG A 72 -4.47 18.64 -6.82
CA ARG A 72 -3.22 18.02 -7.27
C ARG A 72 -2.36 17.56 -6.09
N ALA A 73 -2.19 18.39 -5.08
CA ALA A 73 -1.45 18.02 -3.88
C ALA A 73 -2.07 16.80 -3.18
N LEU A 74 -3.40 16.74 -3.06
CA LEU A 74 -4.07 15.56 -2.51
C LEU A 74 -3.80 14.30 -3.35
N ALA A 75 -3.88 14.40 -4.67
CA ALA A 75 -3.57 13.27 -5.56
C ALA A 75 -2.12 12.80 -5.41
N ASP A 76 -1.16 13.73 -5.34
CA ASP A 76 0.26 13.41 -5.15
C ASP A 76 0.50 12.71 -3.81
N THR A 77 -0.16 13.16 -2.74
CA THR A 77 -0.04 12.51 -1.42
C THR A 77 -0.59 11.09 -1.41
N GLU A 78 -1.72 10.83 -2.09
CA GLU A 78 -2.30 9.49 -2.15
C GLU A 78 -1.48 8.55 -3.03
N ASN A 79 -0.92 9.07 -4.13
CA ASN A 79 0.02 8.33 -4.98
C ASN A 79 1.30 7.95 -4.21
N LEU A 80 1.86 8.89 -3.43
CA LEU A 80 3.01 8.64 -2.58
C LEU A 80 2.68 7.60 -1.50
N ARG A 81 1.52 7.71 -0.85
CA ARG A 81 1.06 6.75 0.16
C ARG A 81 0.99 5.34 -0.42
N THR A 82 0.30 5.19 -1.55
CA THR A 82 0.12 3.90 -2.24
C THR A 82 1.47 3.33 -2.70
N ARG A 83 2.35 4.16 -3.27
CA ARG A 83 3.69 3.73 -3.70
C ARG A 83 4.55 3.30 -2.52
N SER A 84 4.55 4.06 -1.44
CA SER A 84 5.34 3.76 -0.24
C SER A 84 4.87 2.45 0.39
N GLN A 85 3.56 2.19 0.40
CA GLN A 85 3.00 0.96 0.92
C GLN A 85 3.46 -0.27 0.13
N LYS A 86 3.43 -0.18 -1.21
CA LYS A 86 4.02 -1.21 -2.09
C LYS A 86 5.52 -1.41 -1.84
N MET A 87 6.29 -0.33 -1.74
CA MET A 87 7.73 -0.43 -1.44
C MET A 87 8.01 -1.10 -0.09
N ILE A 88 7.17 -0.87 0.92
CA ILE A 88 7.28 -1.53 2.23
C ILE A 88 6.94 -3.02 2.12
N GLU A 89 5.92 -3.39 1.35
CA GLU A 89 5.55 -4.78 1.10
C GLU A 89 6.67 -5.51 0.34
N ASP A 90 7.17 -4.91 -0.75
CA ASP A 90 8.29 -5.42 -1.52
C ASP A 90 9.55 -5.55 -0.65
N ALA A 91 9.89 -4.54 0.16
CA ALA A 91 11.04 -4.61 1.05
C ALA A 91 10.95 -5.78 2.07
N LYS A 92 9.74 -6.15 2.52
CA LYS A 92 9.54 -7.31 3.39
C LYS A 92 9.73 -8.63 2.64
N LEU A 93 9.22 -8.71 1.40
CA LEU A 93 9.32 -9.91 0.58
C LEU A 93 10.76 -10.14 0.10
N TYR A 94 11.41 -9.12 -0.44
CA TYR A 94 12.75 -9.20 -1.03
C TYR A 94 13.87 -9.06 0.01
N GLY A 95 13.60 -8.44 1.18
CA GLY A 95 14.62 -8.21 2.21
C GLY A 95 15.18 -9.48 2.85
N ILE A 96 14.39 -10.55 2.94
CA ILE A 96 14.83 -11.85 3.50
C ILE A 96 15.48 -12.77 2.46
N GLN A 97 15.42 -12.41 1.16
CA GLN A 97 15.91 -13.28 0.10
C GLN A 97 17.42 -13.48 0.14
N GLY A 98 18.20 -12.43 0.46
CA GLY A 98 19.66 -12.55 0.60
C GLY A 98 20.04 -13.57 1.67
N PHE A 99 19.46 -13.44 2.86
CA PHE A 99 19.66 -14.40 3.96
C PHE A 99 19.23 -15.82 3.57
N SER A 100 18.11 -15.94 2.85
CA SER A 100 17.63 -17.24 2.40
C SER A 100 18.58 -17.90 1.40
N LYS A 101 19.19 -17.12 0.50
CA LYS A 101 20.18 -17.58 -0.47
C LYS A 101 21.43 -18.11 0.23
N ASP A 102 21.92 -17.39 1.24
CA ASP A 102 23.07 -17.84 2.03
C ASP A 102 22.76 -19.14 2.80
N LEU A 103 21.51 -19.31 3.23
CA LEU A 103 21.07 -20.52 3.93
C LEU A 103 20.91 -21.74 2.99
N LEU A 104 20.75 -21.53 1.67
CA LEU A 104 20.72 -22.63 0.70
C LEU A 104 22.06 -23.37 0.66
N GLU A 105 23.18 -22.66 0.72
CA GLU A 105 24.51 -23.29 0.74
C GLU A 105 24.66 -24.23 1.95
N VAL A 106 24.14 -23.82 3.11
CA VAL A 106 24.12 -24.67 4.32
C VAL A 106 23.22 -25.89 4.12
N ALA A 107 22.06 -25.72 3.51
CA ALA A 107 21.15 -26.84 3.22
C ALA A 107 21.78 -27.85 2.26
N ASP A 108 22.48 -27.39 1.22
CA ASP A 108 23.20 -28.26 0.27
C ASP A 108 24.34 -29.03 0.93
N ILE A 109 25.06 -28.39 1.87
CA ILE A 109 26.11 -29.07 2.66
C ILE A 109 25.48 -30.15 3.56
N LEU A 110 24.33 -29.89 4.18
CA LEU A 110 23.62 -30.87 5.00
C LEU A 110 23.14 -32.07 4.16
N GLU A 111 22.62 -31.84 2.96
CA GLU A 111 22.22 -32.90 2.02
C GLU A 111 23.44 -33.76 1.61
N LYS A 112 24.57 -33.13 1.27
CA LYS A 112 25.82 -33.86 1.01
C LYS A 112 26.32 -34.63 2.23
N ALA A 113 26.16 -34.08 3.42
CA ALA A 113 26.59 -34.73 4.66
C ALA A 113 25.73 -35.97 4.97
N THR A 114 24.42 -35.93 4.72
CA THR A 114 23.54 -37.11 4.88
C THR A 114 23.80 -38.17 3.80
N GLU A 115 24.20 -37.78 2.58
CA GLU A 115 24.59 -38.70 1.51
C GLU A 115 25.96 -39.36 1.71
N SER A 116 26.90 -38.65 2.34
CA SER A 116 28.28 -39.12 2.55
C SER A 116 28.38 -40.25 3.58
N VAL A 117 27.40 -40.38 4.48
CA VAL A 117 27.40 -41.44 5.49
C VAL A 117 27.05 -42.79 4.84
N PRO A 118 27.92 -43.81 4.93
CA PRO A 118 27.65 -45.13 4.38
C PRO A 118 26.43 -45.75 5.08
N LYS A 119 25.37 -46.04 4.31
CA LYS A 119 24.12 -46.59 4.87
C LYS A 119 24.31 -47.92 5.60
N GLU A 120 25.34 -48.68 5.24
CA GLU A 120 25.66 -49.97 5.88
C GLU A 120 26.25 -49.79 7.30
N GLU A 121 26.92 -48.66 7.57
CA GLU A 121 27.48 -48.34 8.87
C GLU A 121 26.44 -47.76 9.84
N VAL A 122 25.30 -47.26 9.32
CA VAL A 122 24.13 -46.78 10.08
C VAL A 122 23.28 -47.95 10.60
N THR A 123 23.93 -48.87 11.31
CA THR A 123 23.30 -50.07 11.88
C THR A 123 23.29 -49.98 13.41
N SER A 124 22.43 -50.77 14.08
CA SER A 124 22.39 -50.91 15.55
C SER A 124 23.73 -51.30 16.20
N GLN A 125 24.70 -51.75 15.39
CA GLN A 125 26.09 -52.01 15.77
C GLN A 125 26.81 -50.74 16.26
N ASN A 126 26.46 -49.56 15.71
CA ASN A 126 27.03 -48.26 16.07
C ASN A 126 25.93 -47.27 16.46
N PRO A 127 25.37 -47.36 17.68
CA PRO A 127 24.23 -46.54 18.10
C PRO A 127 24.53 -45.03 18.10
N HIS A 128 25.79 -44.64 18.35
CA HIS A 128 26.20 -43.22 18.30
C HIS A 128 26.12 -42.63 16.89
N LEU A 129 26.57 -43.37 15.88
CA LEU A 129 26.54 -42.93 14.48
C LEU A 129 25.10 -42.86 13.97
N LYS A 130 24.27 -43.85 14.34
CA LYS A 130 22.84 -43.84 14.04
C LYS A 130 22.13 -42.62 14.64
N ASN A 131 22.32 -42.35 15.92
CA ASN A 131 21.70 -41.19 16.58
C ASN A 131 22.15 -39.85 15.97
N LEU A 132 23.41 -39.75 15.55
CA LEU A 132 23.92 -38.55 14.87
C LEU A 132 23.27 -38.39 13.49
N TYR A 133 23.18 -39.46 12.71
CA TYR A 133 22.53 -39.46 11.40
C TYR A 133 21.06 -39.05 11.51
N ASP A 134 20.32 -39.65 12.44
CA ASP A 134 18.92 -39.32 12.70
C ASP A 134 18.75 -37.83 13.08
N GLY A 135 19.65 -37.29 13.91
CA GLY A 135 19.67 -35.86 14.27
C GLY A 135 19.95 -34.94 13.07
N LEU A 136 20.79 -35.37 12.14
CA LEU A 136 21.10 -34.63 10.92
C LEU A 136 19.88 -34.60 9.98
N VAL A 137 19.24 -35.76 9.76
CA VAL A 137 17.99 -35.88 8.97
C VAL A 137 16.87 -35.03 9.57
N MET A 138 16.73 -35.03 10.91
CA MET A 138 15.74 -34.17 11.58
C MET A 138 16.00 -32.67 11.33
N THR A 139 17.27 -32.26 11.28
CA THR A 139 17.67 -30.88 11.01
C THR A 139 17.40 -30.49 9.56
N GLU A 140 17.67 -31.39 8.61
CA GLU A 140 17.34 -31.22 7.19
C GLU A 140 15.82 -31.04 6.97
N VAL A 141 15.00 -31.85 7.62
CA VAL A 141 13.54 -31.70 7.55
C VAL A 141 13.09 -30.36 8.17
N GLN A 142 13.76 -29.89 9.23
CA GLN A 142 13.45 -28.59 9.83
C GLN A 142 13.80 -27.43 8.91
N ILE A 143 14.97 -27.45 8.25
CA ILE A 143 15.36 -26.37 7.34
C ILE A 143 14.42 -26.28 6.13
N GLN A 144 14.01 -27.43 5.56
CA GLN A 144 13.00 -27.48 4.49
C GLN A 144 11.63 -26.93 4.95
N LYS A 145 11.22 -27.21 6.19
CA LYS A 145 10.00 -26.62 6.78
C LYS A 145 10.10 -25.11 6.95
N VAL A 146 11.29 -24.57 7.24
CA VAL A 146 11.50 -23.13 7.33
C VAL A 146 11.44 -22.48 5.95
N PHE A 147 12.09 -23.08 4.95
CA PHE A 147 12.02 -22.61 3.55
C PHE A 147 10.59 -22.53 3.02
N THR A 148 9.81 -23.59 3.20
CA THR A 148 8.39 -23.60 2.76
C THR A 148 7.53 -22.54 3.46
N LYS A 149 7.78 -22.25 4.74
CA LYS A 149 7.10 -21.15 5.46
C LYS A 149 7.43 -19.76 4.89
N HIS A 150 8.63 -19.58 4.36
CA HIS A 150 9.08 -18.35 3.73
C HIS A 150 8.82 -18.30 2.21
N GLY A 151 8.06 -19.27 1.67
CA GLY A 151 7.66 -19.31 0.27
C GLY A 151 8.71 -19.88 -0.69
N LEU A 152 9.74 -20.54 -0.15
CA LEU A 152 10.77 -21.21 -0.94
C LEU A 152 10.39 -22.68 -1.15
N VAL A 153 10.41 -23.11 -2.41
CA VAL A 153 10.05 -24.48 -2.82
C VAL A 153 11.25 -25.10 -3.53
N LYS A 154 11.66 -26.30 -3.11
CA LYS A 154 12.69 -27.08 -3.81
C LYS A 154 12.14 -27.53 -5.17
N LEU A 155 12.80 -27.13 -6.25
CA LEU A 155 12.49 -27.59 -7.60
C LEU A 155 13.33 -28.83 -7.90
N ASN A 156 12.68 -29.91 -8.33
CA ASN A 156 13.36 -31.13 -8.77
C ASN A 156 13.32 -31.18 -10.31
N PRO A 157 14.45 -30.97 -11.00
CA PRO A 157 14.48 -30.89 -12.46
C PRO A 157 14.37 -32.26 -13.16
N ASP A 158 14.37 -33.37 -12.42
CA ASP A 158 14.37 -34.72 -12.99
C ASP A 158 13.13 -34.95 -13.88
N GLY A 159 13.38 -35.16 -15.18
CA GLY A 159 12.33 -35.43 -16.17
C GLY A 159 11.55 -34.22 -16.69
N LEU A 160 11.89 -33.00 -16.25
CA LEU A 160 11.26 -31.76 -16.76
C LEU A 160 12.01 -31.19 -17.97
N LYS A 161 11.25 -30.59 -18.90
CA LYS A 161 11.83 -29.84 -20.01
C LYS A 161 12.46 -28.56 -19.47
N PHE A 162 13.71 -28.28 -19.87
CA PHE A 162 14.44 -27.08 -19.46
C PHE A 162 13.68 -25.80 -19.81
N ASP A 163 13.49 -24.92 -18.82
CA ASP A 163 12.95 -23.56 -18.95
C ASP A 163 13.99 -22.56 -18.44
N PRO A 164 14.51 -21.65 -19.30
CA PRO A 164 15.54 -20.68 -18.92
C PRO A 164 15.06 -19.60 -17.92
N TYR A 165 13.75 -19.47 -17.68
CA TYR A 165 13.19 -18.54 -16.69
C TYR A 165 12.92 -19.20 -15.34
N CYS A 166 13.09 -20.52 -15.23
CA CYS A 166 12.85 -21.29 -14.01
C CYS A 166 14.15 -21.63 -13.25
N ILE A 167 15.24 -20.90 -13.54
CA ILE A 167 16.53 -20.99 -12.84
C ILE A 167 16.57 -20.04 -11.65
#